data_AF-A0A8H7QXX1-F1
#
_entry.id   AF-A0A8H7QXX1-F1
#
_cell.length_a   1.000
_cell.length_b   1.000
_cell.length_c   1.000
_cell.angle_alpha   90.00
_cell.angle_beta   90.00
_cell.angle_gamma   90.00
#
_symmetry.space_group_name_H-M   'P 1'
#
loop_
_entity.id
_entity.type
_entity.pdbx_description
1 polymer ?
#
loop_
_entity_poly.entity_id
_entity_poly.type
_entity_poly.pdbx_seq_one_letter_code
_entity_poly.pdbx_strand_id
1 'polypeptide(L)'
;MVLPQLYRTWHWRQDHLELFDLSTALQKNNTDFYAWLGVEPTATTAEISKAHRQLVLKLHPETSAEPAEKFEITNKVAYMLRTPQLRSVYNDILQQGHLPFFKGVFYYYTRYKLVCMGILICVAVTLLDYLKAWEKYFTEKITIEQFILNAKSMAQKMSAKHASAKTHKSFIDLGDRTLNCEITEAKEIFILNEKNERVPLTVAHILPMPSIWDTLLMRIPKKYMFP
;
A
#
# COMPACT_ATOMS: atom_id res chain seq x y z
N MET A 1 -13.67 16.13 -21.93
CA MET A 1 -13.77 15.08 -20.91
C MET A 1 -13.93 15.77 -19.57
N VAL A 2 -15.18 16.07 -19.17
CA VAL A 2 -15.46 16.68 -17.86
C VAL A 2 -15.31 15.55 -16.86
N LEU A 3 -14.15 15.49 -16.23
CA LEU A 3 -13.96 14.60 -15.09
C LEU A 3 -15.12 14.91 -14.08
N PRO A 4 -15.61 13.93 -13.31
CA PRO A 4 -16.75 14.14 -12.39
C PRO A 4 -16.33 14.96 -11.16
N GLN A 5 -16.96 16.10 -10.84
CA GLN A 5 -16.55 17.13 -9.83
C GLN A 5 -15.86 16.65 -8.53
N LEU A 6 -16.05 15.38 -8.14
CA LEU A 6 -15.30 14.65 -7.10
C LEU A 6 -13.76 14.61 -7.23
N TYR A 7 -13.13 14.80 -8.40
CA TYR A 7 -11.64 14.87 -8.49
C TYR A 7 -11.09 16.28 -8.20
N ARG A 8 -11.94 17.32 -8.12
CA ARG A 8 -11.48 18.69 -7.79
C ARG A 8 -11.15 18.86 -6.30
N THR A 9 -11.37 17.82 -5.49
CA THR A 9 -11.29 17.83 -4.03
C THR A 9 -10.09 17.07 -3.45
N TRP A 10 -8.95 17.00 -4.15
CA TRP A 10 -7.71 16.51 -3.51
C TRP A 10 -7.20 17.40 -2.35
N HIS A 11 -7.86 18.54 -2.09
CA HIS A 11 -7.59 19.46 -0.98
C HIS A 11 -8.67 19.39 0.10
N TRP A 12 -9.03 18.19 0.57
CA TRP A 12 -9.88 18.07 1.75
C TRP A 12 -9.21 18.72 2.97
N ARG A 13 -9.87 19.73 3.53
CA ARG A 13 -9.47 20.41 4.77
C ARG A 13 -10.21 19.81 5.97
N GLN A 14 -9.74 20.10 7.18
CA GLN A 14 -10.40 19.67 8.42
C GLN A 14 -11.91 19.99 8.46
N ASP A 15 -12.32 21.17 7.97
CA ASP A 15 -13.71 21.59 7.88
C ASP A 15 -14.61 20.62 7.08
N HIS A 16 -14.04 19.94 6.06
CA HIS A 16 -14.78 18.95 5.28
C HIS A 16 -14.95 17.64 6.03
N LEU A 17 -13.95 17.23 6.81
CA LEU A 17 -14.05 16.07 7.70
C LEU A 17 -15.12 16.31 8.76
N GLU A 18 -15.11 17.49 9.38
CA GLU A 18 -16.14 17.89 10.35
C GLU A 18 -17.54 17.92 9.72
N LEU A 19 -17.65 18.38 8.47
CA LEU A 19 -18.90 18.34 7.72
C LEU A 19 -19.41 16.90 7.56
N PHE A 20 -18.54 15.98 7.16
CA PHE A 20 -18.91 14.57 7.01
C PHE A 20 -19.28 13.92 8.35
N ASP A 21 -18.63 14.32 9.44
CA ASP A 21 -18.92 13.76 10.77
C ASP A 21 -20.25 14.28 11.30
N LEU A 22 -20.52 15.58 11.17
CA LEU A 22 -21.82 16.17 11.53
C LEU A 22 -22.95 15.66 10.65
N SER A 23 -22.74 15.50 9.34
CA SER A 23 -23.77 14.98 8.45
C SER A 23 -24.14 13.54 8.83
N THR A 24 -23.14 12.71 9.12
CA THR A 24 -23.37 11.33 9.59
C THR A 24 -24.09 11.31 10.94
N ALA A 25 -23.72 12.20 11.87
CA ALA A 25 -24.34 12.29 13.18
C ALA A 25 -25.81 12.73 13.11
N LEU A 26 -26.14 13.71 12.27
CA LEU A 26 -27.51 14.18 12.08
C LEU A 26 -28.37 13.20 11.25
N GLN A 27 -27.78 12.52 10.26
CA GLN A 27 -28.46 11.49 9.49
C GLN A 27 -28.86 10.30 10.37
N LYS A 28 -28.06 9.96 11.41
CA LYS A 28 -28.45 8.96 12.42
C LYS A 28 -29.74 9.35 13.18
N ASN A 29 -29.99 10.66 13.32
CA ASN A 29 -31.21 11.21 13.92
C ASN A 29 -32.27 11.59 12.86
N ASN A 30 -32.15 11.09 11.62
CA ASN A 30 -33.03 11.39 10.49
C ASN A 30 -33.24 12.90 10.24
N THR A 31 -32.22 13.72 10.48
CA THR A 31 -32.28 15.18 10.30
C THR A 31 -31.20 15.67 9.34
N ASP A 32 -31.55 16.60 8.44
CA ASP A 32 -30.60 17.26 7.53
C ASP A 32 -30.13 18.61 8.07
N PHE A 33 -29.08 19.19 7.49
CA PHE A 33 -28.56 20.51 7.90
C PHE A 33 -29.58 21.63 7.66
N TYR A 34 -30.29 21.55 6.54
CA TYR A 34 -31.35 22.50 6.19
C TYR A 34 -32.55 22.36 7.13
N ALA A 35 -32.97 21.13 7.42
CA ALA A 35 -34.02 20.83 8.38
C ALA A 35 -33.64 21.26 9.81
N TRP A 36 -32.38 21.08 10.22
CA TRP A 36 -31.86 21.52 11.51
C TRP A 36 -31.96 23.05 11.70
N LEU A 37 -31.64 23.82 10.66
CA LEU A 37 -31.79 25.29 10.70
C LEU A 37 -33.23 25.77 10.45
N GLY A 38 -34.11 24.91 9.95
CA GLY A 38 -35.47 25.27 9.53
C GLY A 38 -35.49 26.16 8.28
N VAL A 39 -34.57 25.93 7.33
CA VAL A 39 -34.46 26.69 6.08
C VAL A 39 -34.55 25.75 4.88
N GLU A 40 -34.99 26.26 3.72
CA GLU A 40 -35.00 25.47 2.49
C GLU A 40 -33.59 25.32 1.88
N PRO A 41 -33.32 24.25 1.09
CA PRO A 41 -32.06 24.09 0.36
C PRO A 41 -31.76 25.23 -0.63
N THR A 42 -32.78 25.96 -1.07
CA THR A 42 -32.73 27.13 -1.95
C THR A 42 -32.41 28.44 -1.22
N ALA A 43 -32.36 28.42 0.12
CA ALA A 43 -32.23 29.62 0.94
C ALA A 43 -30.91 30.37 0.69
N THR A 44 -30.97 31.70 0.77
CA THR A 44 -29.80 32.57 0.62
C THR A 44 -28.92 32.56 1.87
N THR A 45 -27.66 33.01 1.75
CA THR A 45 -26.74 33.11 2.91
C THR A 45 -27.25 34.09 3.97
N ALA A 46 -28.04 35.09 3.58
CA ALA A 46 -28.69 36.03 4.48
C ALA A 46 -29.80 35.37 5.31
N GLU A 47 -30.63 34.53 4.68
CA GLU A 47 -31.68 33.75 5.35
C GLU A 47 -31.09 32.75 6.33
N ILE A 48 -30.04 32.03 5.92
CA ILE A 48 -29.28 31.11 6.79
C ILE A 48 -28.75 31.87 8.02
N SER A 49 -28.17 33.06 7.81
CA SER A 49 -27.65 33.87 8.92
C SER A 49 -28.76 34.36 9.86
N LYS A 50 -29.95 34.66 9.32
CA LYS A 50 -31.11 35.06 10.12
C LYS A 50 -31.63 33.90 10.96
N ALA A 51 -31.82 32.72 10.35
CA ALA A 51 -32.27 31.52 11.03
C ALA A 51 -31.28 31.06 12.12
N HIS A 52 -29.98 31.11 11.83
CA HIS A 52 -28.91 30.83 12.79
C HIS A 52 -29.01 31.73 14.03
N ARG A 53 -29.13 33.06 13.85
CA ARG A 53 -29.27 33.99 14.99
C ARG A 53 -30.47 33.67 15.85
N GLN A 54 -31.61 33.33 15.24
CA GLN A 54 -32.83 32.96 15.96
C GLN A 54 -32.66 31.67 16.77
N LEU A 55 -31.97 30.66 16.21
CA LEU A 55 -31.72 29.40 16.91
C LEU A 55 -30.68 29.53 18.03
N VAL A 56 -29.62 30.31 17.81
CA VAL A 56 -28.59 30.61 18.82
C VAL A 56 -29.21 31.30 20.05
N LEU A 57 -30.10 32.26 19.84
CA LEU A 57 -30.81 32.93 20.94
C LEU A 57 -31.69 31.96 21.75
N LYS A 58 -32.33 30.99 21.06
CA LYS A 58 -33.18 29.97 21.71
C LYS A 58 -32.37 28.92 22.47
N LEU A 59 -31.21 28.55 21.95
CA LEU A 59 -30.34 27.48 22.47
C LEU A 59 -29.19 28.01 23.34
N HIS A 60 -29.21 29.29 23.71
CA HIS A 60 -28.13 29.87 24.50
C HIS A 60 -28.00 29.13 25.85
N PRO A 61 -26.78 28.73 26.27
CA PRO A 61 -26.58 27.88 27.44
C PRO A 61 -27.06 28.54 28.75
N GLU A 62 -27.13 29.87 28.79
CA GLU A 62 -27.64 30.59 29.98
C GLU A 62 -29.17 30.72 30.00
N THR A 63 -29.83 30.60 28.86
CA THR A 63 -31.27 30.89 28.73
C THR A 63 -32.11 29.64 28.54
N SER A 64 -31.50 28.54 28.10
CA SER A 64 -32.19 27.29 27.79
C SER A 64 -31.66 26.12 28.61
N ALA A 65 -32.55 25.19 28.97
CA ALA A 65 -32.18 23.93 29.63
C ALA A 65 -31.67 22.85 28.65
N GLU A 66 -31.49 23.22 27.37
CA GLU A 66 -31.04 22.31 26.32
C GLU A 66 -29.53 22.03 26.45
N PRO A 67 -29.05 20.85 26.04
CA PRO A 67 -27.64 20.50 26.15
C PRO A 67 -26.76 21.43 25.29
N ALA A 68 -25.65 21.87 25.87
CA ALA A 68 -24.66 22.73 25.21
C ALA A 68 -24.17 22.17 23.85
N GLU A 69 -24.19 20.84 23.68
CA GLU A 69 -23.88 20.17 22.43
C GLU A 69 -24.76 20.64 21.25
N LYS A 70 -26.06 20.87 21.48
CA LYS A 70 -26.98 21.36 20.41
C LYS A 70 -26.60 22.77 19.96
N PHE A 71 -26.13 23.60 20.88
CA PHE A 71 -25.65 24.94 20.57
C PHE A 71 -24.40 24.88 19.68
N GLU A 72 -23.43 24.03 20.03
CA GLU A 72 -22.22 23.82 19.22
C GLU A 72 -22.52 23.26 17.83
N ILE A 73 -23.40 22.24 17.75
CA ILE A 73 -23.84 21.66 16.47
C ILE A 73 -24.48 22.75 15.60
N THR A 74 -25.38 23.56 16.16
CA THR A 74 -26.05 24.65 15.44
C THR A 74 -25.06 25.65 14.85
N ASN A 75 -24.03 26.03 15.62
CA ASN A 75 -22.98 26.92 15.13
C ASN A 75 -22.17 26.30 13.98
N LYS A 76 -21.80 25.02 14.09
CA LYS A 76 -21.04 24.32 13.04
C LYS A 76 -21.87 24.15 11.77
N VAL A 77 -23.13 23.73 11.88
CA VAL A 77 -24.04 23.58 10.72
C VAL A 77 -24.22 24.92 10.01
N ALA A 78 -24.44 26.01 10.76
CA ALA A 78 -24.57 27.34 10.17
C ALA A 78 -23.28 27.80 9.48
N TYR A 79 -22.10 27.51 10.05
CA TYR A 79 -20.81 27.79 9.42
C TYR A 79 -20.64 27.05 8.09
N MET A 80 -21.00 25.77 8.04
CA MET A 80 -20.92 24.92 6.85
C MET A 80 -21.87 25.38 5.74
N LEU A 81 -23.11 25.73 6.08
CA LEU A 81 -24.10 26.22 5.10
C LEU A 81 -23.79 27.64 4.62
N ARG A 82 -23.14 28.48 5.44
CA ARG A 82 -22.75 29.85 5.04
C ARG A 82 -21.56 29.86 4.07
N THR A 83 -20.68 28.86 4.17
CA THR A 83 -19.47 28.75 3.35
C THR A 83 -19.82 28.08 2.01
N PRO A 84 -19.71 28.78 0.86
CA PRO A 84 -20.23 28.26 -0.41
C PRO A 84 -19.54 26.97 -0.87
N GLN A 85 -18.24 26.82 -0.57
CA GLN A 85 -17.48 25.61 -0.90
C GLN A 85 -17.94 24.39 -0.08
N LEU A 86 -18.22 24.57 1.21
CA LEU A 86 -18.72 23.49 2.08
C LEU A 86 -20.16 23.14 1.75
N ARG A 87 -20.99 24.16 1.46
CA ARG A 87 -22.38 23.97 1.04
C ARG A 87 -22.49 23.18 -0.26
N SER A 88 -21.63 23.45 -1.26
CA SER A 88 -21.64 22.69 -2.51
C SER A 88 -21.30 21.22 -2.26
N VAL A 89 -20.28 20.95 -1.44
CA VAL A 89 -19.91 19.57 -1.05
C VAL A 89 -21.07 18.87 -0.35
N TYR A 90 -21.74 19.54 0.59
CA TYR A 90 -22.90 18.96 1.28
C TYR A 90 -24.06 18.65 0.31
N ASN A 91 -24.33 19.57 -0.63
CA ASN A 91 -25.35 19.35 -1.66
C ASN A 91 -25.01 18.15 -2.56
N ASP A 92 -23.73 17.97 -2.91
CA ASP A 92 -23.29 16.79 -3.67
C ASP A 92 -23.53 15.49 -2.90
N ILE A 93 -23.28 15.47 -1.58
CA ILE A 93 -23.58 14.32 -0.71
C ILE A 93 -25.08 14.02 -0.71
N LEU A 94 -25.93 15.06 -0.58
CA LEU A 94 -27.38 14.90 -0.60
C LEU A 94 -27.89 14.33 -1.93
N GLN A 95 -27.29 14.76 -3.05
CA GLN A 95 -27.65 14.23 -4.38
C GLN A 95 -27.16 12.79 -4.60
N GLN A 96 -25.97 12.46 -4.12
CA GLN A 96 -25.36 11.14 -4.31
C GLN A 96 -25.88 10.08 -3.33
N GLY A 97 -26.36 10.50 -2.15
CA GLY A 97 -26.87 9.61 -1.11
C GLY A 97 -25.80 8.77 -0.40
N HIS A 98 -24.52 8.98 -0.68
CA HIS A 98 -23.42 8.28 -0.01
C HIS A 98 -22.24 9.22 0.28
N LEU A 99 -21.49 8.93 1.35
CA LEU A 99 -20.24 9.63 1.65
C LEU A 99 -19.09 9.14 0.74
N PRO A 100 -18.05 9.96 0.52
CA PRO A 100 -16.88 9.54 -0.27
C PRO A 100 -16.13 8.40 0.44
N PHE A 101 -15.82 7.35 -0.32
CA PHE A 101 -15.14 6.13 0.17
C PHE A 101 -13.76 6.39 0.79
N PHE A 102 -13.06 7.43 0.33
CA PHE A 102 -11.75 7.81 0.87
C PHE A 102 -11.79 8.58 2.20
N LYS A 103 -12.99 8.88 2.76
CA LYS A 103 -13.13 9.56 4.07
C LYS A 103 -12.28 8.88 5.15
N GLY A 104 -12.35 7.55 5.24
CA GLY A 104 -11.64 6.78 6.26
C GLY A 104 -10.13 6.88 6.13
N VAL A 105 -9.60 6.64 4.93
CA VAL A 105 -8.15 6.68 4.66
C VAL A 105 -7.58 8.08 4.98
N PHE A 106 -8.28 9.14 4.58
CA PHE A 106 -7.87 10.50 4.86
C PHE A 106 -7.95 10.84 6.35
N TYR A 107 -9.02 10.41 7.05
CA TYR A 107 -9.15 10.59 8.51
C TYR A 107 -7.99 9.94 9.28
N TYR A 108 -7.63 8.70 8.93
CA TYR A 108 -6.49 8.03 9.56
C TYR A 108 -5.17 8.74 9.24
N TYR A 109 -4.99 9.20 8.00
CA TYR A 109 -3.80 9.93 7.59
C TYR A 109 -3.64 11.28 8.31
N THR A 110 -4.70 12.07 8.45
CA THR A 110 -4.63 13.37 9.15
C THR A 110 -4.38 13.20 10.64
N ARG A 111 -5.00 12.20 11.28
CA ARG A 111 -4.86 11.93 12.72
C ARG A 111 -3.51 11.31 13.08
N TYR A 112 -3.04 10.35 12.28
CA TYR A 112 -1.85 9.55 12.56
C TYR A 112 -0.77 9.73 11.49
N LYS A 113 -0.56 10.96 11.03
CA LYS A 113 0.34 11.29 9.92
C LYS A 113 1.72 10.66 10.05
N LEU A 114 2.36 10.74 11.22
CA LEU A 114 3.70 10.18 11.45
C LEU A 114 3.70 8.65 11.38
N VAL A 115 2.65 7.99 11.90
CA VAL A 115 2.53 6.53 11.84
C VAL A 115 2.30 6.07 10.41
N CYS A 116 1.40 6.74 9.67
CA CYS A 116 1.18 6.46 8.25
C CYS A 116 2.45 6.66 7.42
N MET A 117 3.21 7.74 7.66
CA MET A 117 4.50 7.96 6.99
C MET A 117 5.52 6.88 7.37
N GLY A 118 5.57 6.47 8.64
CA GLY A 118 6.42 5.36 9.08
C GLY A 118 6.08 4.03 8.39
N ILE A 119 4.79 3.69 8.30
CA ILE A 119 4.32 2.49 7.60
C ILE A 119 4.67 2.57 6.10
N LEU A 120 4.47 3.72 5.46
CA LEU A 120 4.83 3.91 4.05
C LEU A 120 6.34 3.75 3.82
N ILE A 121 7.17 4.25 4.73
CA ILE A 121 8.63 4.06 4.68
C ILE A 121 8.96 2.57 4.85
N CYS A 122 8.37 1.87 5.81
CA CYS A 122 8.57 0.43 5.98
C CYS A 122 8.20 -0.35 4.71
N VAL A 123 7.04 -0.05 4.11
CA VAL A 123 6.60 -0.66 2.85
C VAL A 123 7.59 -0.35 1.72
N ALA A 124 8.04 0.91 1.60
CA ALA A 124 9.02 1.29 0.59
C ALA A 124 10.36 0.55 0.78
N VAL A 125 10.84 0.40 2.02
CA VAL A 125 12.04 -0.37 2.34
C VAL A 125 11.87 -1.84 1.95
N THR A 126 10.73 -2.47 2.29
CA THR A 126 10.46 -3.86 1.88
C THR A 126 10.41 -4.03 0.36
N LEU A 127 9.88 -3.04 -0.36
CA LEU A 127 9.84 -3.05 -1.81
C LEU A 127 11.24 -2.95 -2.41
N LEU A 128 12.09 -2.07 -1.86
CA LEU A 128 13.48 -1.93 -2.29
C LEU A 128 14.28 -3.21 -2.04
N ASP A 129 14.10 -3.84 -0.88
CA ASP A 129 14.76 -5.10 -0.57
C ASP A 129 14.28 -6.24 -1.49
N TYR A 130 13.00 -6.27 -1.83
CA TYR A 130 12.47 -7.21 -2.81
C TYR A 130 13.04 -6.99 -4.23
N LEU A 131 13.20 -5.73 -4.65
CA LEU A 131 13.83 -5.38 -5.92
C LEU A 131 15.29 -5.84 -5.97
N LYS A 132 16.06 -5.63 -4.89
CA LYS A 132 17.44 -6.13 -4.79
C LYS A 132 17.52 -7.66 -4.84
N ALA A 133 16.56 -8.36 -4.21
CA ALA A 133 16.50 -9.82 -4.29
C ALA A 133 16.26 -10.31 -5.72
N TRP A 134 15.44 -9.60 -6.49
CA TRP A 134 15.23 -9.86 -7.91
C TRP A 134 16.46 -9.58 -8.77
N GLU A 135 17.17 -8.48 -8.50
CA GLU A 135 18.43 -8.17 -9.16
C GLU A 135 19.45 -9.30 -8.95
N LYS A 136 19.63 -9.75 -7.69
CA LYS A 136 20.51 -10.88 -7.36
C LYS A 136 20.12 -12.16 -8.12
N TYR A 137 18.83 -12.50 -8.14
CA TYR A 137 18.33 -13.66 -8.87
C TYR A 137 18.66 -13.59 -10.37
N PHE A 138 18.47 -12.42 -10.99
CA PHE A 138 18.79 -12.25 -12.41
C PHE A 138 20.28 -12.36 -12.69
N THR A 139 21.13 -11.75 -11.85
CA THR A 139 22.59 -11.85 -12.00
C THR A 139 23.06 -13.29 -11.89
N GLU A 140 22.62 -14.03 -10.86
CA GLU A 140 22.96 -15.47 -10.70
C GLU A 140 22.44 -16.31 -11.88
N LYS A 141 21.25 -16.01 -12.39
CA LYS A 141 20.69 -16.72 -13.55
C LYS A 141 21.57 -16.52 -14.79
N ILE A 142 21.96 -15.27 -15.08
CA ILE A 142 22.78 -14.94 -16.26
C ILE A 142 24.17 -15.60 -16.15
N THR A 143 24.82 -15.56 -14.99
CA THR A 143 26.15 -16.15 -14.81
C THR A 143 26.13 -17.67 -14.97
N ILE A 144 25.10 -18.34 -14.44
CA ILE A 144 24.93 -19.79 -14.62
C ILE A 144 24.69 -20.11 -16.10
N GLU A 145 23.80 -19.40 -16.80
CA GLU A 145 23.54 -19.64 -18.22
C GLU A 145 24.82 -19.50 -19.06
N GLN A 146 25.62 -18.46 -18.82
CA GLN A 146 26.93 -18.27 -19.46
C GLN A 146 27.89 -19.41 -19.15
N PHE A 147 27.94 -19.87 -17.89
CA PHE A 147 28.77 -21.01 -17.51
C PHE A 147 28.35 -22.30 -18.21
N ILE A 148 27.04 -22.59 -18.26
CA ILE A 148 26.50 -23.76 -18.96
C ILE A 148 26.93 -23.76 -20.43
N LEU A 149 26.81 -22.61 -21.10
CA LEU A 149 27.19 -22.45 -22.50
C LEU A 149 28.70 -22.66 -22.69
N ASN A 150 29.53 -22.03 -21.85
CA ASN A 150 30.99 -22.15 -21.90
C ASN A 150 31.43 -23.60 -21.65
N ALA A 151 30.87 -24.25 -20.63
CA ALA A 151 31.19 -25.63 -20.28
C ALA A 151 30.77 -26.61 -21.38
N LYS A 152 29.58 -26.43 -22.01
CA LYS A 152 29.16 -27.22 -23.18
C LYS A 152 30.13 -27.04 -24.36
N SER A 153 30.53 -25.80 -24.66
CA SER A 153 31.47 -25.52 -25.75
C SER A 153 32.86 -26.10 -25.50
N MET A 154 33.31 -26.13 -24.23
CA MET A 154 34.58 -26.72 -23.82
C MET A 154 34.53 -28.25 -23.91
N ALA A 155 33.45 -28.88 -23.46
CA ALA A 155 33.23 -30.33 -23.57
C ALA A 155 33.18 -30.80 -25.04
N GLN A 156 32.62 -29.98 -25.94
CA GLN A 156 32.65 -30.28 -27.38
C GLN A 156 34.07 -30.26 -27.96
N LYS A 157 34.89 -29.28 -27.56
CA LYS A 157 36.27 -29.09 -28.05
C LYS A 157 37.31 -30.02 -27.40
N MET A 158 36.97 -30.71 -26.31
CA MET A 158 37.87 -31.65 -25.64
C MET A 158 38.13 -32.92 -26.48
N SER A 159 39.42 -33.29 -26.61
CA SER A 159 39.88 -34.53 -27.23
C SER A 159 39.53 -35.76 -26.38
N ALA A 160 39.23 -36.90 -27.00
CA ALA A 160 38.80 -38.13 -26.33
C ALA A 160 39.81 -38.65 -25.28
N LYS A 161 41.10 -38.38 -25.46
CA LYS A 161 42.17 -38.77 -24.52
C LYS A 161 42.11 -37.97 -23.22
N HIS A 162 41.66 -36.72 -23.26
CA HIS A 162 41.45 -35.87 -22.08
C HIS A 162 40.06 -36.05 -21.45
N ALA A 163 39.05 -36.46 -22.23
CA ALA A 163 37.74 -36.81 -21.69
C ALA A 163 37.74 -38.11 -20.84
N SER A 164 38.63 -39.06 -21.15
CA SER A 164 38.79 -40.32 -20.40
C SER A 164 39.62 -40.18 -19.11
N ALA A 165 40.40 -39.11 -18.98
CA ALA A 165 41.08 -38.77 -17.74
C ALA A 165 40.06 -38.15 -16.77
N LYS A 166 39.56 -38.94 -15.81
CA LYS A 166 38.54 -38.60 -14.79
C LYS A 166 38.95 -37.49 -13.80
N THR A 167 39.50 -36.38 -14.27
CA THR A 167 40.18 -35.38 -13.43
C THR A 167 39.78 -33.94 -13.73
N HIS A 168 38.54 -33.68 -14.17
CA HIS A 168 38.04 -32.32 -14.36
C HIS A 168 36.89 -32.02 -13.39
N LYS A 169 37.25 -31.72 -12.15
CA LYS A 169 36.36 -31.01 -11.21
C LYS A 169 36.47 -29.52 -11.55
N SER A 170 35.41 -28.93 -12.07
CA SER A 170 35.31 -27.48 -12.25
C SER A 170 34.47 -26.90 -11.13
N PHE A 171 34.81 -25.70 -10.69
CA PHE A 171 34.11 -24.99 -9.62
C PHE A 171 33.43 -23.77 -10.24
N ILE A 172 32.16 -23.57 -9.92
CA ILE A 172 31.45 -22.32 -10.21
C ILE A 172 31.42 -21.52 -8.91
N ASP A 173 31.98 -20.33 -8.93
CA ASP A 173 31.84 -19.38 -7.82
C ASP A 173 30.64 -18.46 -8.09
N LEU A 174 29.59 -18.58 -7.26
CA LEU A 174 28.40 -17.72 -7.31
C LEU A 174 28.47 -16.62 -6.23
N GLY A 175 29.65 -16.36 -5.66
CA GLY A 175 29.89 -15.38 -4.61
C GLY A 175 29.61 -15.93 -3.21
N ASP A 176 28.36 -16.31 -2.93
CA ASP A 176 27.96 -16.83 -1.61
C ASP A 176 28.13 -18.36 -1.50
N ARG A 177 28.19 -19.07 -2.63
CA ARG A 177 28.29 -20.54 -2.69
C ARG A 177 29.13 -20.98 -3.88
N THR A 178 29.95 -22.00 -3.67
CA THR A 178 30.71 -22.67 -4.72
C THR A 178 30.02 -23.97 -5.11
N LEU A 179 29.68 -24.15 -6.38
CA LEU A 179 29.10 -25.40 -6.90
C LEU A 179 30.20 -26.25 -7.54
N ASN A 180 30.28 -27.51 -7.11
CA ASN A 180 31.20 -28.49 -7.67
C ASN A 180 30.55 -29.14 -8.90
N CYS A 181 31.18 -28.96 -10.06
CA CYS A 181 30.75 -29.58 -11.31
C CYS A 181 31.66 -30.74 -11.68
N GLU A 182 31.05 -31.84 -12.10
CA GLU A 182 31.74 -33.01 -12.64
C GLU A 182 31.30 -33.21 -14.11
N ILE A 183 32.28 -33.42 -14.99
CA ILE A 183 32.05 -33.71 -16.41
C ILE A 183 32.14 -35.23 -16.59
N THR A 184 31.05 -35.87 -17.01
CA THR A 184 31.01 -37.32 -17.27
C THR A 184 31.61 -37.65 -18.64
N GLU A 185 32.08 -38.88 -18.83
CA GLU A 185 32.65 -39.39 -20.09
C GLU A 185 31.72 -39.22 -21.30
N ALA A 186 30.40 -39.15 -21.08
CA ALA A 186 29.38 -38.83 -22.08
C ALA A 186 29.28 -37.33 -22.46
N LYS A 187 30.22 -36.48 -21.99
CA LYS A 187 30.24 -35.01 -22.15
C LYS A 187 29.06 -34.28 -21.49
N GLU A 188 28.40 -34.91 -20.53
CA GLU A 188 27.33 -34.32 -19.74
C GLU A 188 27.87 -33.72 -18.44
N ILE A 189 27.40 -32.52 -18.09
CA ILE A 189 27.85 -31.76 -16.91
C ILE A 189 26.82 -31.94 -15.80
N PHE A 190 27.26 -32.45 -14.65
CA PHE A 190 26.43 -32.63 -13.45
C PHE A 190 26.94 -31.75 -12.32
N ILE A 191 26.03 -31.27 -11.46
CA ILE A 191 26.39 -30.66 -10.18
C ILE A 191 26.28 -31.73 -9.09
N LEU A 192 27.26 -31.76 -8.20
CA LEU A 192 27.20 -32.52 -6.95
C LEU A 192 26.52 -31.66 -5.89
N ASN A 193 25.36 -32.09 -5.40
CA ASN A 193 24.68 -31.45 -4.26
C ASN A 193 25.46 -31.73 -2.96
N GLU A 194 25.14 -31.06 -1.84
CA GLU A 194 25.75 -31.27 -0.51
C GLU A 194 25.66 -32.73 -0.03
N LYS A 195 24.71 -33.51 -0.56
CA LYS A 195 24.53 -34.95 -0.32
C LYS A 195 25.29 -35.86 -1.30
N ASN A 196 26.14 -35.30 -2.16
CA ASN A 196 26.92 -36.00 -3.18
C ASN A 196 26.07 -36.69 -4.29
N GLU A 197 24.82 -36.27 -4.46
CA GLU A 197 23.92 -36.75 -5.51
C GLU A 197 24.13 -35.98 -6.82
N ARG A 198 24.07 -36.69 -7.95
CA ARG A 198 24.22 -36.12 -9.31
C ARG A 198 22.91 -35.50 -9.77
N VAL A 199 22.85 -34.18 -9.88
CA VAL A 199 21.68 -33.47 -10.40
C VAL A 199 22.01 -32.86 -11.76
N PRO A 200 21.11 -32.97 -12.76
CA PRO A 200 21.31 -32.31 -14.05
C PRO A 200 21.39 -30.79 -13.88
N LEU A 201 22.24 -30.16 -14.70
CA LEU A 201 22.52 -28.73 -14.70
C LEU A 201 21.32 -27.91 -15.23
N THR A 202 20.22 -27.88 -14.48
CA THR A 202 18.99 -27.17 -14.85
C THR A 202 18.79 -25.98 -13.92
N VAL A 203 18.66 -24.78 -14.49
CA VAL A 203 18.52 -23.49 -13.77
C VAL A 203 17.43 -23.53 -12.69
N ALA A 204 16.32 -24.22 -12.95
CA ALA A 204 15.17 -24.31 -12.05
C ALA A 204 15.45 -25.04 -10.71
N HIS A 205 16.46 -25.91 -10.66
CA HIS A 205 16.80 -26.64 -9.43
C HIS A 205 17.87 -25.92 -8.58
N ILE A 206 18.57 -24.95 -9.18
CA ILE A 206 19.74 -24.29 -8.58
C ILE A 206 19.34 -22.95 -7.93
N LEU A 207 18.35 -22.28 -8.50
CA LEU A 207 17.91 -20.95 -8.11
C LEU A 207 16.45 -20.96 -7.62
N PRO A 208 16.21 -20.86 -6.31
CA PRO A 208 14.86 -20.58 -5.81
C PRO A 208 14.43 -19.18 -6.24
N MET A 209 13.16 -19.03 -6.65
CA MET A 209 12.61 -17.72 -6.99
C MET A 209 12.54 -16.85 -5.74
N PRO A 210 12.83 -15.53 -5.83
CA PRO A 210 12.75 -14.63 -4.70
C PRO A 210 11.32 -14.56 -4.18
N SER A 211 11.12 -14.91 -2.91
CA SER A 211 9.81 -14.87 -2.24
C SER A 211 9.71 -13.66 -1.33
N ILE A 212 8.50 -13.11 -1.18
CA ILE A 212 8.24 -11.96 -0.30
C ILE A 212 8.62 -12.30 1.16
N TRP A 213 8.53 -13.58 1.53
CA TRP A 213 8.89 -14.09 2.85
C TRP A 213 10.39 -14.01 3.18
N ASP A 214 11.26 -13.89 2.18
CA ASP A 214 12.71 -13.80 2.38
C ASP A 214 13.20 -12.36 2.60
N THR A 215 12.29 -11.37 2.53
CA THR A 215 12.58 -9.95 2.76
C THR A 215 12.95 -9.71 4.22
N LEU A 216 13.90 -8.79 4.46
CA LEU A 216 14.51 -8.51 5.76
C LEU A 216 13.49 -8.27 6.90
N LEU A 217 12.32 -7.71 6.57
CA LEU A 217 11.25 -7.39 7.51
C LEU A 217 10.40 -8.60 7.93
N MET A 218 10.33 -9.64 7.09
CA MET A 218 9.62 -10.90 7.38
C MET A 218 10.55 -12.09 7.66
N ARG A 219 11.86 -11.85 7.61
CA ARG A 219 12.91 -12.77 8.11
C ARG A 219 12.90 -12.79 9.65
N ILE A 220 11.74 -13.06 10.26
CA ILE A 220 11.66 -13.43 11.66
C ILE A 220 12.53 -14.68 11.81
N PRO A 221 13.50 -14.69 12.74
CA PRO A 221 14.35 -15.86 12.92
C PRO A 221 13.47 -17.08 13.25
N LYS A 222 13.38 -18.03 12.32
CA LYS A 222 12.77 -19.36 12.52
C LYS A 222 13.34 -20.11 13.74
N LYS A 223 14.42 -19.60 14.34
CA LYS A 223 15.08 -20.11 15.54
C LYS A 223 14.25 -20.01 16.83
N TYR A 224 13.14 -19.24 16.86
CA TYR A 224 12.32 -19.05 18.06
C TYR A 224 10.87 -19.55 17.94
N MET A 225 10.46 -20.16 16.82
CA MET A 225 9.05 -20.51 16.59
C MET A 225 8.71 -22.00 16.77
N PHE A 226 9.68 -22.86 17.09
CA PHE A 226 9.43 -24.26 17.43
C PHE A 226 10.41 -24.72 18.51
N PRO A 227 9.97 -25.02 19.75
CA PRO A 227 10.73 -25.88 20.66
C PRO A 227 10.78 -27.32 20.16
#